data_AF-A0A1X2J1B7-F1
#
_entry.id   AF-A0A1X2J1B7-F1
#
_cell.length_a   1.000
_cell.length_b   1.000
_cell.length_c   1.000
_cell.angle_alpha   90.00
_cell.angle_beta   90.00
_cell.angle_gamma   90.00
#
_symmetry.space_group_name_H-M   'P 1'
#
loop_
_entity.id
_entity.type
_entity.pdbx_description
1 polymer ?
#
loop_
_entity_poly.entity_id
_entity_poly.type
_entity_poly.pdbx_seq_one_letter_code
_entity_poly.pdbx_strand_id
1 'polypeptide(L)'
;MKNSILYILLLNSFFLFSVTWAIPCNNQHTVGVGESCKSIIKDAQISAEEFFQWNPSLENGNCVNLHAGQIVCLGQSSPTKTANMTNTVISNTTTTNTSLPTSSASSQPSKTKKKHKSTPSPSPTYLPGLTVALNDEAQFCLLLPPSPGNNTDGGIDTDAIANSEKNAIVFCTEEDLAPGAKLMPDGFITSAHYQFNTTSEFVQVTGSIDREKYSLSENDGGGQYDNHGAGSPPLSMCLGYRYYVSLIEPDIQGFCIRCCQTYEDCNASRSAYGCKRVVPTLDFSV
;
A
#
# COMPACT_ATOMS: atom_id res chain seq x y z
N MET A 1 -41.78 -62.82 20.32
CA MET A 1 -40.89 -62.93 19.15
C MET A 1 -40.71 -61.54 18.55
N LYS A 2 -39.47 -61.05 18.60
CA LYS A 2 -38.85 -59.87 17.95
C LYS A 2 -39.42 -58.47 18.24
N ASN A 3 -38.87 -57.88 19.30
CA ASN A 3 -38.61 -56.44 19.46
C ASN A 3 -37.71 -55.93 18.34
N SER A 4 -38.12 -54.89 17.61
CA SER A 4 -37.20 -54.04 16.85
C SER A 4 -36.71 -52.92 17.75
N ILE A 5 -35.49 -53.10 18.24
CA ILE A 5 -34.76 -52.12 19.03
C ILE A 5 -34.34 -50.98 18.09
N LEU A 6 -34.92 -49.81 18.34
CA LEU A 6 -34.51 -48.53 17.80
C LEU A 6 -33.07 -48.23 18.26
N TYR A 7 -32.10 -48.36 17.35
CA TYR A 7 -30.72 -47.92 17.58
C TYR A 7 -30.69 -46.39 17.59
N ILE A 8 -30.76 -45.79 18.78
CA ILE A 8 -30.37 -44.40 19.02
C ILE A 8 -28.83 -44.38 18.99
N LEU A 9 -28.25 -44.09 17.83
CA LEU A 9 -26.85 -43.70 17.73
C LEU A 9 -26.72 -42.29 18.32
N LEU A 10 -26.17 -42.22 19.53
CA LEU A 10 -25.62 -41.00 20.11
C LEU A 10 -24.41 -40.56 19.28
N LEU A 11 -24.65 -39.84 18.18
CA LEU A 11 -23.61 -38.98 17.63
C LEU A 11 -23.58 -37.73 18.50
N ASN A 12 -22.53 -37.66 19.32
CA ASN A 12 -22.07 -36.48 20.03
C ASN A 12 -21.89 -35.35 19.01
N SER A 13 -22.96 -34.61 18.77
CA SER A 13 -22.96 -33.39 18.00
C SER A 13 -22.42 -32.29 18.91
N PHE A 14 -21.12 -32.35 19.21
CA PHE A 14 -20.35 -31.16 19.50
C PHE A 14 -20.24 -30.38 18.18
N PHE A 15 -21.37 -29.80 17.74
CA PHE A 15 -21.27 -28.49 17.10
C PHE A 15 -20.73 -27.58 18.19
N LEU A 16 -19.40 -27.49 18.26
CA LEU A 16 -18.76 -26.28 18.69
C LEU A 16 -19.25 -25.23 17.70
N PHE A 17 -20.38 -24.62 18.01
CA PHE A 17 -20.57 -23.22 17.71
C PHE A 17 -19.38 -22.55 18.36
N SER A 18 -18.29 -22.39 17.61
CA SER A 18 -17.32 -21.35 17.85
C SER A 18 -18.13 -20.08 17.73
N VAL A 19 -18.73 -19.68 18.85
CA VAL A 19 -19.09 -18.30 19.07
C VAL A 19 -17.74 -17.59 18.98
N THR A 20 -17.39 -17.13 17.77
CA THR A 20 -16.28 -16.22 17.57
C THR A 20 -16.72 -14.94 18.26
N TRP A 21 -16.52 -14.91 19.58
CA TRP A 21 -16.51 -13.66 20.31
C TRP A 21 -15.52 -12.79 19.55
N ALA A 22 -16.01 -11.74 18.90
CA ALA A 22 -15.15 -10.68 18.43
C ALA A 22 -14.34 -10.25 19.65
N ILE A 23 -13.05 -10.53 19.62
CA ILE A 23 -12.14 -10.21 20.70
C ILE A 23 -12.21 -8.68 20.85
N PRO A 24 -12.65 -8.16 22.02
CA PRO A 24 -12.88 -6.73 22.16
C PRO A 24 -11.56 -5.98 21.99
N CYS A 25 -11.44 -5.24 20.88
CA CYS A 25 -10.24 -4.50 20.55
C CYS A 25 -10.35 -3.04 20.94
N ASN A 26 -9.61 -2.63 21.97
CA ASN A 26 -9.68 -1.28 22.53
C ASN A 26 -8.46 -0.43 22.15
N ASN A 27 -7.40 -1.06 21.66
CA ASN A 27 -6.25 -0.39 21.05
C ASN A 27 -6.05 -0.93 19.63
N GLN A 28 -6.12 -0.05 18.64
CA GLN A 28 -6.06 -0.40 17.22
C GLN A 28 -4.88 0.30 16.55
N HIS A 29 -4.33 -0.35 15.54
CA HIS A 29 -3.27 0.19 14.68
C HIS A 29 -3.68 0.03 13.23
N THR A 30 -3.60 1.12 12.47
CA THR A 30 -3.73 1.08 11.02
C THR A 30 -2.35 0.76 10.46
N VAL A 31 -2.23 -0.41 9.83
CA VAL A 31 -0.99 -0.90 9.23
C VAL A 31 -0.48 0.12 8.20
N GLY A 32 0.72 0.65 8.44
CA GLY A 32 1.48 1.43 7.47
C GLY A 32 2.10 0.53 6.40
N VAL A 33 2.50 1.10 5.26
CA VAL A 33 3.22 0.31 4.25
C VAL A 33 4.57 -0.15 4.74
N GLY A 34 4.93 -1.37 4.34
CA GLY A 34 6.20 -1.99 4.70
C GLY A 34 6.26 -2.44 6.15
N GLU A 35 5.22 -2.14 6.94
CA GLU A 35 5.11 -2.69 8.28
C GLU A 35 4.81 -4.18 8.19
N SER A 36 5.67 -4.94 8.85
CA SER A 36 5.42 -6.36 9.11
C SER A 36 4.74 -6.49 10.48
N CYS A 37 4.10 -7.63 10.77
CA CYS A 37 3.64 -7.82 12.16
C CYS A 37 4.83 -7.69 13.12
N LYS A 38 6.03 -8.11 12.72
CA LYS A 38 7.23 -8.01 13.56
C LYS A 38 7.59 -6.56 13.91
N SER A 39 7.47 -5.60 12.99
CA SER A 39 7.70 -4.19 13.31
C SER A 39 6.59 -3.62 14.18
N ILE A 40 5.33 -3.93 13.87
CA ILE A 40 4.16 -3.48 14.64
C ILE A 40 4.20 -4.00 16.09
N ILE A 41 4.46 -5.30 16.28
CA ILE A 41 4.59 -5.97 17.58
C ILE A 41 5.71 -5.31 18.40
N LYS A 42 6.87 -5.07 17.77
CA LYS A 42 8.03 -4.46 18.43
C LYS A 42 7.74 -3.03 18.88
N ASP A 43 7.10 -2.24 18.04
CA ASP A 43 6.83 -0.82 18.32
C ASP A 43 5.68 -0.66 19.33
N ALA A 44 4.70 -1.56 19.29
CA ALA A 44 3.63 -1.66 20.28
C ALA A 44 4.08 -2.28 21.62
N GLN A 45 5.27 -2.87 21.68
CA GLN A 45 5.84 -3.55 22.85
C GLN A 45 4.93 -4.66 23.43
N ILE A 46 4.27 -5.43 22.56
CA ILE A 46 3.41 -6.57 22.92
C ILE A 46 4.08 -7.91 22.54
N SER A 47 3.58 -9.04 23.05
CA SER A 47 4.04 -10.35 22.57
C SER A 47 3.44 -10.69 21.21
N ALA A 48 4.16 -11.49 20.42
CA ALA A 48 3.67 -11.95 19.12
C ALA A 48 2.43 -12.84 19.29
N GLU A 49 2.45 -13.66 20.35
CA GLU A 49 1.36 -14.55 20.72
C GLU A 49 0.07 -13.78 21.00
N GLU A 50 0.14 -12.68 21.78
CA GLU A 50 -1.01 -11.81 22.04
C GLU A 50 -1.51 -11.11 20.77
N PHE A 51 -0.59 -10.60 19.95
CA PHE A 51 -0.94 -9.94 18.69
C PHE A 51 -1.70 -10.89 17.74
N PHE A 52 -1.21 -12.11 17.54
CA PHE A 52 -1.89 -13.09 16.68
C PHE A 52 -3.19 -13.61 17.31
N GLN A 53 -3.25 -13.69 18.64
CA GLN A 53 -4.49 -14.03 19.33
C GLN A 53 -5.59 -13.00 19.08
N TRP A 54 -5.28 -11.71 19.06
CA TRP A 54 -6.27 -10.65 18.80
C TRP A 54 -6.56 -10.44 17.30
N ASN A 55 -5.72 -10.96 16.43
CA ASN A 55 -5.83 -10.83 14.98
C ASN A 55 -5.79 -12.22 14.30
N PRO A 56 -6.81 -13.07 14.52
CA PRO A 56 -6.82 -14.45 14.01
C PRO A 56 -6.81 -14.54 12.48
N SER A 57 -7.19 -13.47 11.76
CA SER A 57 -7.04 -13.40 10.29
C SER A 57 -5.57 -13.42 9.81
N LEU A 58 -4.61 -13.22 10.73
CA LEU A 58 -3.17 -13.24 10.46
C LEU A 58 -2.50 -14.59 10.81
N GLU A 59 -3.28 -15.67 10.99
CA GLU A 59 -2.79 -16.96 11.50
C GLU A 59 -1.62 -17.57 10.69
N ASN A 60 -0.74 -18.28 11.41
CA ASN A 60 0.58 -18.86 11.06
C ASN A 60 1.82 -17.97 11.28
N GLY A 61 1.66 -16.78 11.88
CA GLY A 61 2.81 -15.99 12.34
C GLY A 61 3.69 -15.41 11.21
N ASN A 62 3.22 -15.49 9.97
CA ASN A 62 3.93 -15.06 8.76
C ASN A 62 3.30 -13.82 8.10
N CYS A 63 2.25 -13.23 8.69
CA CYS A 63 1.69 -11.93 8.29
C CYS A 63 1.21 -11.87 6.83
N VAL A 64 0.89 -13.01 6.21
CA VAL A 64 0.56 -13.07 4.78
C VAL A 64 -0.70 -12.26 4.45
N ASN A 65 -1.60 -12.09 5.42
CA ASN A 65 -2.83 -11.31 5.28
C ASN A 65 -2.74 -9.94 5.98
N LEU A 66 -1.53 -9.38 6.13
CA LEU A 66 -1.32 -8.04 6.69
C LEU A 66 -1.18 -7.04 5.54
N HIS A 67 -2.21 -6.22 5.32
CA HIS A 67 -2.21 -5.23 4.24
C HIS A 67 -2.07 -3.81 4.79
N ALA A 68 -1.41 -2.94 4.05
CA ALA A 68 -1.42 -1.52 4.36
C ALA A 68 -2.84 -0.95 4.38
N GLY A 69 -3.16 -0.12 5.37
CA GLY A 69 -4.52 0.38 5.60
C GLY A 69 -5.43 -0.58 6.36
N GLN A 70 -5.03 -1.85 6.55
CA GLN A 70 -5.73 -2.78 7.44
C GLN A 70 -5.67 -2.29 8.88
N ILE A 71 -6.76 -2.47 9.62
CA ILE A 71 -6.78 -2.22 11.07
C ILE A 71 -6.48 -3.52 11.80
N VAL A 72 -5.43 -3.51 12.61
CA VAL A 72 -5.04 -4.63 13.48
C VAL A 72 -5.16 -4.23 14.95
N CYS A 73 -5.46 -5.21 15.79
CA CYS A 73 -5.60 -5.04 17.22
C CYS A 73 -4.26 -5.09 17.95
N LEU A 74 -3.98 -4.10 18.79
CA LEU A 74 -2.81 -4.02 19.67
C LEU A 74 -3.15 -4.24 21.16
N GLY A 75 -4.42 -4.44 21.52
CA GLY A 75 -4.78 -4.83 22.87
C GLY A 75 -6.22 -4.59 23.30
N GLN A 76 -6.58 -5.23 24.42
CA GLN A 76 -7.80 -4.97 25.17
C GLN A 76 -7.48 -4.03 26.34
N SER A 77 -8.42 -3.16 26.73
CA SER A 77 -8.29 -2.49 28.03
C SER A 77 -8.56 -3.50 29.14
N SER A 78 -7.51 -3.92 29.84
CA SER A 78 -7.70 -4.65 31.09
C SER A 78 -8.35 -3.72 32.13
N PRO A 79 -9.28 -4.20 32.97
CA PRO A 79 -9.61 -3.51 34.21
C PRO A 79 -8.33 -3.36 35.02
N THR A 80 -8.07 -2.13 35.43
CA THR A 80 -6.83 -1.59 35.96
C THR A 80 -6.19 -2.51 37.02
N LYS A 81 -5.01 -3.08 36.74
CA LYS A 81 -4.06 -3.43 37.79
C LYS A 81 -3.13 -2.26 38.02
N THR A 82 -3.34 -1.59 39.14
CA THR A 82 -2.56 -0.47 39.68
C THR A 82 -1.05 -0.79 39.67
N ALA A 83 -0.28 -0.03 38.90
CA ALA A 83 1.17 0.02 39.01
C ALA A 83 1.58 1.40 39.55
N ASN A 84 2.20 1.38 40.74
CA ASN A 84 2.72 2.55 41.44
C ASN A 84 3.86 3.22 40.65
N MET A 85 3.70 4.52 40.39
CA MET A 85 4.77 5.41 39.92
C MET A 85 5.65 5.85 41.10
N THR A 86 6.97 5.71 40.95
CA THR A 86 7.96 6.42 41.77
C THR A 86 8.72 7.41 40.89
N ASN A 87 8.57 8.71 41.20
CA ASN A 87 9.30 9.82 40.60
C ASN A 87 10.66 10.03 41.27
N THR A 88 11.73 10.29 40.51
CA THR A 88 12.96 10.91 41.04
C THR A 88 13.55 11.97 40.10
N VAL A 89 13.37 13.20 40.56
CA VAL A 89 14.07 14.50 40.48
C VAL A 89 15.37 14.69 39.65
N ILE A 90 15.40 15.89 39.06
CA ILE A 90 16.37 16.69 38.27
C ILE A 90 17.71 16.97 38.97
N SER A 91 18.81 17.16 38.21
CA SER A 91 19.86 18.14 38.54
C SER A 91 20.69 18.63 37.33
N ASN A 92 20.92 19.95 37.32
CA ASN A 92 21.65 20.78 36.33
C ASN A 92 23.15 20.91 36.65
N THR A 93 23.91 21.52 35.71
CA THR A 93 25.12 22.41 35.80
C THR A 93 26.28 21.96 34.87
N THR A 94 27.18 22.76 34.27
CA THR A 94 27.35 24.20 33.90
C THR A 94 28.58 24.27 32.93
N THR A 95 28.62 25.30 32.09
CA THR A 95 29.61 25.77 31.09
C THR A 95 31.07 26.01 31.53
N THR A 96 32.02 25.91 30.57
CA THR A 96 33.24 26.77 30.47
C THR A 96 33.70 26.95 29.00
N ASN A 97 34.17 28.17 28.69
CA ASN A 97 34.63 28.69 27.38
C ASN A 97 36.17 28.87 27.32
N THR A 98 36.70 29.15 26.10
CA THR A 98 37.97 29.87 25.74
C THR A 98 39.15 28.93 25.38
N SER A 99 39.97 29.05 24.31
CA SER A 99 40.23 30.00 23.19
C SER A 99 41.03 29.33 22.03
N LEU A 100 41.02 30.00 20.86
CA LEU A 100 41.74 29.77 19.58
C LEU A 100 43.29 29.95 19.66
N PRO A 101 44.10 29.49 18.67
CA PRO A 101 44.36 30.28 17.44
C PRO A 101 44.48 29.51 16.09
N THR A 102 43.93 30.14 15.05
CA THR A 102 44.36 30.35 13.64
C THR A 102 45.25 29.35 12.88
N SER A 103 44.77 28.80 11.73
CA SER A 103 45.13 29.27 10.36
C SER A 103 44.61 28.37 9.21
N SER A 104 44.17 29.05 8.13
CA SER A 104 44.22 28.65 6.69
C SER A 104 43.15 27.73 6.05
N ALA A 105 42.14 28.39 5.47
CA ALA A 105 41.69 28.35 4.06
C ALA A 105 41.18 27.05 3.36
N SER A 106 39.88 27.15 3.01
CA SER A 106 39.24 26.84 1.71
C SER A 106 38.70 25.43 1.42
N SER A 107 37.37 25.24 1.58
CA SER A 107 36.50 24.47 0.64
C SER A 107 34.99 24.55 0.99
N GLN A 108 34.16 24.74 -0.05
CA GLN A 108 32.77 24.29 -0.27
C GLN A 108 31.60 24.83 0.61
N PRO A 109 30.46 25.26 0.02
CA PRO A 109 29.22 25.47 0.78
C PRO A 109 28.39 24.17 0.85
N SER A 110 28.54 23.46 1.97
CA SER A 110 27.65 22.36 2.38
C SER A 110 26.47 22.95 3.16
N LYS A 111 25.23 22.81 2.64
CA LYS A 111 24.02 23.21 3.36
C LYS A 111 23.67 22.16 4.41
N THR A 112 23.52 22.67 5.63
CA THR A 112 23.31 21.99 6.91
C THR A 112 21.98 21.23 6.98
N LYS A 113 22.04 19.97 7.45
CA LYS A 113 20.87 19.19 7.88
C LYS A 113 20.27 19.85 9.13
N LYS A 114 19.08 20.45 8.99
CA LYS A 114 18.24 20.83 10.14
C LYS A 114 17.57 19.57 10.68
N LYS A 115 17.72 19.34 11.98
CA LYS A 115 17.00 18.33 12.76
C LYS A 115 15.52 18.75 12.81
N HIS A 116 14.68 18.14 11.98
CA HIS A 116 13.24 18.42 11.98
C HIS A 116 12.59 17.69 13.15
N LYS A 117 11.94 18.46 14.03
CA LYS A 117 11.08 17.96 15.09
C LYS A 117 9.92 17.20 14.43
N SER A 118 9.74 15.93 14.78
CA SER A 118 8.66 15.08 14.30
C SER A 118 7.34 15.53 14.91
N THR A 119 6.66 16.43 14.20
CA THR A 119 5.22 16.63 14.34
C THR A 119 4.53 15.40 13.74
N PRO A 120 3.48 14.82 14.36
CA PRO A 120 2.73 13.74 13.74
C PRO A 120 2.14 14.26 12.42
N SER A 121 2.60 13.69 11.30
CA SER A 121 2.00 13.94 10.00
C SER A 121 0.57 13.37 10.03
N PRO A 122 -0.45 14.10 9.55
CA PRO A 122 -1.77 13.51 9.40
C PRO A 122 -1.66 12.26 8.53
N SER A 123 -2.34 11.20 8.95
CA SER A 123 -2.45 9.97 8.16
C SER A 123 -3.08 10.31 6.79
N PRO A 124 -2.56 9.79 5.67
CA PRO A 124 -3.11 10.07 4.35
C PRO A 124 -4.58 9.64 4.30
N THR A 125 -5.44 10.47 3.72
CA THR A 125 -6.85 10.14 3.48
C THR A 125 -6.98 9.52 2.10
N TYR A 126 -7.34 8.24 2.04
CA TYR A 126 -7.58 7.53 0.78
C TYR A 126 -8.98 7.86 0.25
N LEU A 127 -9.03 8.33 -0.99
CA LEU A 127 -10.27 8.75 -1.64
C LEU A 127 -10.85 7.63 -2.51
N PRO A 128 -12.18 7.42 -2.46
CA PRO A 128 -12.86 6.47 -3.34
C PRO A 128 -12.59 6.73 -4.82
N GLY A 129 -12.23 5.69 -5.58
CA GLY A 129 -12.00 5.74 -7.03
C GLY A 129 -10.70 6.41 -7.46
N LEU A 130 -9.87 6.88 -6.52
CA LEU A 130 -8.60 7.57 -6.76
C LEU A 130 -7.40 6.91 -6.07
N THR A 131 -7.63 5.80 -5.34
CA THR A 131 -6.58 5.11 -4.60
C THR A 131 -6.28 3.76 -5.23
N VAL A 132 -5.05 3.53 -5.68
CA VAL A 132 -4.60 2.22 -6.18
C VAL A 132 -4.05 1.35 -5.06
N ALA A 133 -4.10 0.03 -5.24
CA ALA A 133 -3.54 -0.97 -4.35
C ALA A 133 -2.70 -1.97 -5.16
N LEU A 134 -1.55 -2.39 -4.66
CA LEU A 134 -0.70 -3.42 -5.24
C LEU A 134 -0.37 -4.47 -4.18
N ASN A 135 -1.00 -5.64 -4.24
CA ASN A 135 -0.73 -6.73 -3.30
C ASN A 135 0.16 -7.80 -3.92
N ASP A 136 -0.19 -8.26 -5.12
CA ASP A 136 0.54 -9.27 -5.90
C ASP A 136 0.17 -9.20 -7.40
N GLU A 137 0.59 -10.19 -8.19
CA GLU A 137 0.30 -10.26 -9.63
C GLU A 137 -1.18 -10.52 -9.99
N ALA A 138 -1.98 -11.03 -9.05
CA ALA A 138 -3.41 -11.31 -9.24
C ALA A 138 -4.28 -10.20 -8.64
N GLN A 139 -3.81 -9.50 -7.62
CA GLN A 139 -4.55 -8.51 -6.84
C GLN A 139 -3.85 -7.15 -6.92
N PHE A 140 -4.19 -6.36 -7.93
CA PHE A 140 -3.65 -5.03 -8.11
C PHE A 140 -4.62 -4.10 -8.84
N CYS A 141 -4.32 -2.80 -8.81
CA CYS A 141 -5.09 -1.77 -9.49
C CYS A 141 -4.26 -0.99 -10.50
N LEU A 142 -4.93 -0.43 -11.52
CA LEU A 142 -4.41 0.50 -12.49
C LEU A 142 -5.34 1.71 -12.60
N LEU A 143 -4.83 2.80 -13.16
CA LEU A 143 -5.65 3.94 -13.55
C LEU A 143 -5.97 3.85 -15.04
N LEU A 144 -7.22 4.11 -15.40
CA LEU A 144 -7.70 4.12 -16.77
C LEU A 144 -8.65 5.31 -16.97
N PRO A 145 -8.91 5.72 -18.24
CA PRO A 145 -9.95 6.68 -18.53
C PRO A 145 -11.31 6.26 -17.91
N PRO A 146 -12.16 7.20 -17.48
CA PRO A 146 -13.45 6.88 -16.85
C PRO A 146 -14.41 6.02 -17.69
N SER A 147 -14.25 6.07 -19.01
CA SER A 147 -14.99 5.26 -19.98
C SER A 147 -14.04 4.55 -20.95
N PRO A 148 -14.45 3.40 -21.52
CA PRO A 148 -13.70 2.71 -22.56
C PRO A 148 -13.35 3.64 -23.74
N GLY A 149 -12.09 3.61 -24.15
CA GLY A 149 -11.56 4.43 -25.24
C GLY A 149 -11.61 5.95 -25.03
N ASN A 150 -11.82 6.42 -23.78
CA ASN A 150 -12.02 7.83 -23.44
C ASN A 150 -13.05 8.53 -24.34
N ASN A 151 -14.14 7.83 -24.66
CA ASN A 151 -15.08 8.14 -25.73
C ASN A 151 -16.03 9.32 -25.50
N THR A 152 -15.57 10.37 -24.81
CA THR A 152 -16.36 11.56 -24.46
C THR A 152 -17.02 12.25 -25.65
N ASP A 153 -16.42 12.15 -26.85
CA ASP A 153 -16.92 12.73 -28.10
C ASP A 153 -17.59 11.71 -29.05
N GLY A 154 -17.88 10.49 -28.58
CA GLY A 154 -18.56 9.45 -29.37
C GLY A 154 -17.68 8.64 -30.33
N GLY A 155 -16.35 8.81 -30.27
CA GLY A 155 -15.35 8.00 -30.95
C GLY A 155 -14.30 7.46 -29.98
N ILE A 156 -13.47 6.50 -30.43
CA ILE A 156 -12.29 6.07 -29.66
C ILE A 156 -11.22 7.16 -29.78
N ASP A 157 -10.79 7.68 -28.64
CA ASP A 157 -9.69 8.63 -28.56
C ASP A 157 -8.37 7.92 -28.89
N THR A 158 -7.59 8.52 -29.81
CA THR A 158 -6.28 7.99 -30.20
C THR A 158 -5.18 8.32 -29.21
N ASP A 159 -5.47 9.10 -28.17
CA ASP A 159 -4.54 9.50 -27.11
C ASP A 159 -5.25 9.44 -25.74
N ALA A 160 -6.07 8.40 -25.56
CA ALA A 160 -7.00 8.23 -24.44
C ALA A 160 -6.29 8.28 -23.08
N ILE A 161 -5.11 7.65 -22.96
CA ILE A 161 -4.36 7.62 -21.70
C ILE A 161 -3.84 9.01 -21.34
N ALA A 162 -3.19 9.72 -22.26
CA ALA A 162 -2.68 11.06 -22.00
C ALA A 162 -3.82 12.08 -21.76
N ASN A 163 -4.91 12.01 -22.54
CA ASN A 163 -6.04 12.93 -22.41
C ASN A 163 -6.84 12.73 -21.11
N SER A 164 -6.74 11.56 -20.48
CA SER A 164 -7.42 11.26 -19.22
C SER A 164 -6.56 11.47 -17.97
N GLU A 165 -5.34 12.01 -18.10
CA GLU A 165 -4.42 12.27 -16.97
C GLU A 165 -5.09 13.01 -15.80
N LYS A 166 -6.08 13.87 -16.05
CA LYS A 166 -6.73 14.67 -15.00
C LYS A 166 -8.01 14.08 -14.44
N ASN A 167 -8.58 13.06 -15.07
CA ASN A 167 -9.87 12.51 -14.69
C ASN A 167 -9.90 10.98 -14.64
N ALA A 168 -8.78 10.29 -14.88
CA ALA A 168 -8.67 8.85 -14.75
C ALA A 168 -9.20 8.37 -13.39
N ILE A 169 -9.69 7.14 -13.37
CA ILE A 169 -10.21 6.49 -12.17
C ILE A 169 -9.54 5.13 -12.00
N VAL A 170 -9.62 4.61 -10.79
CA VAL A 170 -8.99 3.35 -10.43
C VAL A 170 -9.87 2.16 -10.82
N PHE A 171 -9.23 1.19 -11.49
CA PHE A 171 -9.77 -0.13 -11.75
C PHE A 171 -8.87 -1.18 -11.08
N CYS A 172 -9.45 -2.16 -10.41
CA CYS A 172 -8.73 -3.25 -9.75
C CYS A 172 -9.11 -4.60 -10.37
N THR A 173 -8.19 -5.56 -10.29
CA THR A 173 -8.42 -6.94 -10.76
C THR A 173 -9.45 -7.69 -9.92
N GLU A 174 -9.68 -7.25 -8.69
CA GLU A 174 -10.64 -7.82 -7.74
C GLU A 174 -11.55 -6.72 -7.15
N GLU A 175 -12.76 -7.11 -6.75
CA GLU A 175 -13.69 -6.22 -6.04
C GLU A 175 -13.12 -5.82 -4.66
N ASP A 176 -13.50 -4.63 -4.19
CA ASP A 176 -13.17 -4.09 -2.87
C ASP A 176 -11.66 -4.04 -2.52
N LEU A 177 -10.75 -4.22 -3.49
CA LEU A 177 -9.30 -4.14 -3.28
C LEU A 177 -8.83 -2.72 -2.90
N ALA A 178 -9.55 -1.71 -3.37
CA ALA A 178 -9.34 -0.32 -2.97
C ALA A 178 -10.67 0.44 -2.90
N PRO A 179 -10.77 1.48 -2.04
CA PRO A 179 -12.02 2.21 -1.85
C PRO A 179 -12.57 2.74 -3.17
N GLY A 180 -13.81 2.39 -3.51
CA GLY A 180 -14.53 2.91 -4.68
C GLY A 180 -13.87 2.62 -6.03
N ALA A 181 -12.91 1.70 -6.10
CA ALA A 181 -12.35 1.25 -7.37
C ALA A 181 -13.39 0.45 -8.16
N LYS A 182 -13.32 0.55 -9.49
CA LYS A 182 -14.12 -0.29 -10.38
C LYS A 182 -13.43 -1.63 -10.62
N LEU A 183 -14.18 -2.65 -11.00
CA LEU A 183 -13.60 -3.90 -11.49
C LEU A 183 -13.03 -3.71 -12.89
N MET A 184 -11.81 -4.19 -13.14
CA MET A 184 -11.21 -4.23 -14.47
C MET A 184 -12.05 -5.09 -15.42
N PRO A 185 -12.09 -4.77 -16.73
CA PRO A 185 -12.75 -5.63 -17.70
C PRO A 185 -12.11 -7.01 -17.77
N ASP A 186 -12.93 -8.05 -17.89
CA ASP A 186 -12.47 -9.43 -18.04
C ASP A 186 -11.51 -9.57 -19.23
N GLY A 187 -10.34 -10.17 -18.95
CA GLY A 187 -9.29 -10.39 -19.94
C GLY A 187 -8.50 -9.14 -20.33
N PHE A 188 -8.74 -7.98 -19.70
CA PHE A 188 -7.96 -6.77 -19.94
C PHE A 188 -6.49 -6.97 -19.55
N ILE A 189 -6.20 -7.68 -18.45
CA ILE A 189 -4.84 -8.08 -18.08
C ILE A 189 -4.54 -9.44 -18.69
N THR A 190 -3.51 -9.50 -19.54
CA THR A 190 -3.07 -10.76 -20.19
C THR A 190 -1.86 -11.37 -19.49
N SER A 191 -1.06 -10.56 -18.81
CA SER A 191 0.00 -11.01 -17.91
C SER A 191 0.31 -9.94 -16.86
N ALA A 192 0.77 -10.37 -15.70
CA ALA A 192 1.23 -9.49 -14.63
C ALA A 192 2.40 -10.16 -13.89
N HIS A 193 3.34 -9.34 -13.44
CA HIS A 193 4.51 -9.78 -12.71
C HIS A 193 4.78 -8.81 -11.56
N TYR A 194 4.57 -9.27 -10.34
CA TYR A 194 4.77 -8.49 -9.12
C TYR A 194 6.21 -8.59 -8.61
N GLN A 195 6.78 -7.46 -8.21
CA GLN A 195 8.09 -7.39 -7.58
C GLN A 195 8.11 -6.35 -6.47
N PHE A 196 9.02 -6.51 -5.53
CA PHE A 196 9.20 -5.57 -4.43
C PHE A 196 10.68 -5.35 -4.12
N ASN A 197 10.96 -4.24 -3.43
CA ASN A 197 12.27 -3.91 -2.89
C ASN A 197 12.10 -3.32 -1.49
N THR A 198 12.49 -4.05 -0.45
CA THR A 198 12.38 -3.61 0.94
C THR A 198 13.44 -2.59 1.33
N THR A 199 14.53 -2.47 0.56
CA THR A 199 15.60 -1.50 0.82
C THR A 199 15.21 -0.11 0.32
N SER A 200 14.65 -0.04 -0.89
CA SER A 200 14.10 1.18 -1.51
C SER A 200 12.62 1.40 -1.20
N GLU A 201 12.01 0.49 -0.43
CA GLU A 201 10.61 0.55 0.03
C GLU A 201 9.60 0.83 -1.10
N PHE A 202 9.64 0.00 -2.15
CA PHE A 202 8.66 0.04 -3.24
C PHE A 202 8.12 -1.33 -3.61
N VAL A 203 6.94 -1.35 -4.23
CA VAL A 203 6.34 -2.51 -4.90
C VAL A 203 5.93 -2.12 -6.31
N GLN A 204 5.92 -3.08 -7.22
CA GLN A 204 5.56 -2.85 -8.61
C GLN A 204 4.87 -4.03 -9.25
N VAL A 205 4.05 -3.74 -10.26
CA VAL A 205 3.52 -4.72 -11.20
C VAL A 205 3.85 -4.24 -12.60
N THR A 206 4.41 -5.13 -13.42
CA THR A 206 4.58 -4.91 -14.86
C THR A 206 3.90 -6.03 -15.63
N GLY A 207 3.41 -5.76 -16.83
CA GLY A 207 2.73 -6.79 -17.59
C GLY A 207 2.24 -6.34 -18.95
N SER A 208 1.27 -7.09 -19.46
CA SER A 208 0.63 -6.82 -20.74
C SER A 208 -0.88 -6.74 -20.60
N ILE A 209 -1.49 -5.96 -21.47
CA ILE A 209 -2.93 -5.79 -21.56
C ILE A 209 -3.48 -6.37 -22.88
N ASP A 210 -4.80 -6.53 -22.95
CA ASP A 210 -5.55 -6.60 -24.20
C ASP A 210 -6.32 -5.28 -24.35
N ARG A 211 -5.82 -4.41 -25.23
CA ARG A 211 -6.35 -3.04 -25.40
C ARG A 211 -7.81 -3.02 -25.84
N GLU A 212 -8.26 -4.06 -26.55
CA GLU A 212 -9.62 -4.13 -27.10
C GLU A 212 -10.66 -4.28 -25.99
N LYS A 213 -10.30 -4.92 -24.86
CA LYS A 213 -11.20 -5.10 -23.70
C LYS A 213 -11.61 -3.79 -23.04
N TYR A 214 -10.87 -2.71 -23.30
CA TYR A 214 -11.22 -1.37 -22.84
C TYR A 214 -11.30 -0.35 -23.99
N SER A 215 -11.44 -0.82 -25.23
CA SER A 215 -11.57 0.02 -26.43
C SER A 215 -10.45 1.07 -26.59
N LEU A 216 -9.24 0.75 -26.14
CA LEU A 216 -8.09 1.65 -26.29
C LEU A 216 -7.54 1.55 -27.72
N SER A 217 -7.18 2.68 -28.30
CA SER A 217 -6.67 2.76 -29.67
C SER A 217 -5.30 2.08 -29.80
N GLU A 218 -5.03 1.47 -30.95
CA GLU A 218 -3.68 0.98 -31.28
C GLU A 218 -2.68 2.10 -31.58
N ASN A 219 -3.19 3.32 -31.83
CA ASN A 219 -2.38 4.50 -32.07
C ASN A 219 -2.10 5.31 -30.79
N ASP A 220 -2.65 4.87 -29.65
CA ASP A 220 -2.40 5.48 -28.36
C ASP A 220 -1.05 4.99 -27.84
N GLY A 221 -0.05 5.87 -27.88
CA GLY A 221 1.30 5.61 -27.40
C GLY A 221 1.42 5.53 -25.88
N GLY A 222 0.31 5.77 -25.18
CA GLY A 222 0.23 5.71 -23.74
C GLY A 222 0.41 7.05 -23.05
N GLY A 223 0.46 6.98 -21.72
CA GLY A 223 0.60 8.15 -20.86
C GLY A 223 0.99 7.73 -19.45
N GLN A 224 1.17 8.73 -18.60
CA GLN A 224 1.62 8.55 -17.22
C GLN A 224 0.59 9.10 -16.25
N TYR A 225 0.20 8.27 -15.29
CA TYR A 225 -0.50 8.68 -14.09
C TYR A 225 0.45 8.64 -12.90
N ASP A 226 0.39 9.66 -12.07
CA ASP A 226 1.22 9.78 -10.88
C ASP A 226 0.60 10.82 -9.94
N ASN A 227 1.14 10.90 -8.72
CA ASN A 227 0.75 11.91 -7.74
C ASN A 227 1.84 12.98 -7.51
N HIS A 228 2.74 13.17 -8.48
CA HIS A 228 3.71 14.25 -8.44
C HIS A 228 3.03 15.61 -8.70
N GLY A 229 3.51 16.65 -8.01
CA GLY A 229 2.98 18.00 -8.16
C GLY A 229 1.49 18.08 -7.79
N ALA A 230 0.64 18.44 -8.75
CA ALA A 230 -0.81 18.49 -8.56
C ALA A 230 -1.50 17.12 -8.70
N GLY A 231 -0.77 16.10 -9.14
CA GLY A 231 -1.29 14.78 -9.49
C GLY A 231 -1.94 14.73 -10.87
N SER A 232 -1.86 13.55 -11.45
CA SER A 232 -2.50 13.11 -12.68
C SER A 232 -3.04 11.70 -12.42
N PRO A 233 -4.26 11.51 -11.88
CA PRO A 233 -5.26 12.54 -11.57
C PRO A 233 -5.03 13.19 -10.20
N PRO A 234 -5.58 14.39 -9.96
CA PRO A 234 -5.42 15.08 -8.67
C PRO A 234 -5.93 14.24 -7.50
N LEU A 235 -5.21 14.30 -6.37
CA LEU A 235 -5.50 13.58 -5.13
C LEU A 235 -5.41 12.04 -5.24
N SER A 236 -4.97 11.51 -6.37
CA SER A 236 -4.71 10.08 -6.47
C SER A 236 -3.55 9.65 -5.59
N MET A 237 -3.65 8.44 -5.06
CA MET A 237 -2.68 7.89 -4.11
C MET A 237 -2.49 6.40 -4.35
N CYS A 238 -1.44 5.84 -3.78
CA CYS A 238 -1.30 4.40 -3.63
C CYS A 238 -1.42 4.01 -2.17
N LEU A 239 -2.14 2.93 -1.86
CA LEU A 239 -2.37 2.47 -0.50
C LEU A 239 -1.05 2.28 0.25
N GLY A 240 -0.90 3.10 1.28
CA GLY A 240 0.26 3.31 2.16
C GLY A 240 1.58 3.77 1.52
N TYR A 241 1.65 4.00 0.21
CA TYR A 241 2.84 4.62 -0.40
C TYR A 241 2.64 6.13 -0.55
N ARG A 242 3.73 6.87 -0.46
CA ARG A 242 3.69 8.33 -0.63
C ARG A 242 3.59 8.74 -2.10
N TYR A 243 4.19 7.93 -2.97
CA TYR A 243 4.27 8.20 -4.40
C TYR A 243 3.80 6.99 -5.18
N TYR A 244 3.31 7.24 -6.38
CA TYR A 244 3.17 6.18 -7.36
C TYR A 244 3.46 6.72 -8.76
N VAL A 245 3.76 5.79 -9.66
CA VAL A 245 3.78 6.02 -11.10
C VAL A 245 3.07 4.85 -11.76
N SER A 246 2.22 5.13 -12.74
CA SER A 246 1.52 4.13 -13.53
C SER A 246 1.57 4.56 -14.99
N LEU A 247 1.94 3.65 -15.89
CA LEU A 247 1.90 3.88 -17.32
C LEU A 247 1.09 2.76 -17.97
N ILE A 248 0.25 3.15 -18.91
CA ILE A 248 -0.49 2.28 -19.81
C ILE A 248 -0.01 2.64 -21.21
N GLU A 249 0.43 1.66 -22.00
CA GLU A 249 1.00 1.85 -23.34
C GLU A 249 0.22 0.97 -24.35
N PRO A 250 -0.95 1.42 -24.83
CA PRO A 250 -1.85 0.60 -25.66
C PRO A 250 -1.25 0.12 -26.98
N ASP A 251 -0.43 0.95 -27.65
CA ASP A 251 0.25 0.64 -28.92
C ASP A 251 1.11 -0.62 -28.85
N ILE A 252 1.81 -0.83 -27.73
CA ILE A 252 2.64 -2.01 -27.45
C ILE A 252 1.97 -2.99 -26.48
N GLN A 253 0.72 -2.74 -26.10
CA GLN A 253 -0.06 -3.51 -25.13
C GLN A 253 0.67 -3.74 -23.79
N GLY A 254 1.42 -2.73 -23.35
CA GLY A 254 2.21 -2.75 -22.12
C GLY A 254 1.54 -2.01 -20.98
N PHE A 255 1.85 -2.41 -19.75
CA PHE A 255 1.59 -1.57 -18.59
C PHE A 255 2.62 -1.78 -17.50
N CYS A 256 2.68 -0.81 -16.60
CA CYS A 256 3.44 -0.89 -15.38
C CYS A 256 2.88 0.06 -14.33
N ILE A 257 3.05 -0.31 -13.07
CA ILE A 257 2.73 0.53 -11.93
C ILE A 257 3.73 0.25 -10.83
N ARG A 258 4.17 1.30 -10.14
CA ARG A 258 5.04 1.21 -8.97
C ARG A 258 4.53 2.17 -7.91
N CYS A 259 4.47 1.69 -6.68
CA CYS A 259 4.22 2.51 -5.51
C CYS A 259 5.48 2.61 -4.66
N CYS A 260 5.86 3.82 -4.25
CA CYS A 260 7.15 4.10 -3.62
C CYS A 260 7.02 4.98 -2.38
N GLN A 261 7.90 4.77 -1.39
CA GLN A 261 8.02 5.68 -0.27
C GLN A 261 8.83 6.94 -0.59
N THR A 262 9.83 6.81 -1.46
CA THR A 262 10.65 7.93 -1.93
C THR A 262 10.22 8.33 -3.34
N TYR A 263 10.39 9.61 -3.66
CA TYR A 263 10.02 10.12 -4.97
C TYR A 263 11.01 9.62 -6.04
N GLU A 264 12.28 9.55 -5.66
CA GLU A 264 13.40 9.15 -6.52
C GLU A 264 13.21 7.71 -7.06
N ASP A 265 12.67 6.80 -6.25
CA ASP A 265 12.44 5.41 -6.66
C ASP A 265 11.23 5.23 -7.60
N CYS A 266 10.35 6.24 -7.68
CA CYS A 266 9.18 6.23 -8.57
C CYS A 266 9.47 6.79 -9.97
N ASN A 267 10.54 7.57 -10.18
CA ASN A 267 10.91 8.10 -11.49
C ASN A 267 9.77 8.85 -12.24
N ALA A 268 8.81 9.45 -11.52
CA ALA A 268 7.60 10.09 -12.08
C ALA A 268 7.84 11.39 -12.88
N SER A 269 9.09 11.75 -13.19
CA SER A 269 9.42 12.87 -14.10
C SER A 269 9.79 12.42 -15.52
N ARG A 270 9.46 11.17 -15.88
CA ARG A 270 9.93 10.51 -17.12
C ARG A 270 8.77 9.96 -17.96
N SER A 271 7.68 10.71 -18.10
CA SER A 271 6.44 10.28 -18.78
C SER A 271 6.64 9.75 -20.21
N ALA A 272 7.54 10.34 -21.01
CA ALA A 272 7.80 9.92 -22.39
C ALA A 272 8.76 8.72 -22.55
N TYR A 273 9.25 8.13 -21.45
CA TYR A 273 10.29 7.09 -21.53
C TYR A 273 9.72 5.67 -21.65
N GLY A 274 8.45 5.48 -21.30
CA GLY A 274 7.74 4.21 -21.34
C GLY A 274 8.07 3.26 -20.19
N CYS A 275 7.27 2.19 -20.05
CA CYS A 275 7.27 1.37 -18.84
C CYS A 275 8.63 0.78 -18.49
N LYS A 276 9.32 0.20 -19.48
CA LYS A 276 10.60 -0.47 -19.27
C LYS A 276 11.68 0.43 -18.66
N ARG A 277 11.59 1.76 -18.87
CA ARG A 277 12.56 2.73 -18.37
C ARG A 277 12.13 3.40 -17.08
N VAL A 278 10.83 3.56 -16.85
CA VAL A 278 10.29 4.18 -15.62
C VAL A 278 10.21 3.16 -14.49
N VAL A 279 9.67 1.98 -14.78
CA VAL A 279 9.50 0.85 -13.86
C VAL A 279 10.25 -0.36 -14.43
N PRO A 280 11.60 -0.37 -14.35
CA PRO A 280 12.38 -1.52 -14.81
C PRO A 280 12.05 -2.77 -14.00
N THR A 281 12.04 -3.91 -14.69
CA THR A 281 12.02 -5.24 -14.04
C THR A 281 13.27 -5.42 -13.19
N LEU A 282 13.11 -5.98 -12.00
CA LEU A 282 14.21 -6.35 -11.12
C LEU A 282 14.72 -7.74 -11.45
N ASP A 283 16.01 -8.00 -11.22
CA ASP A 283 16.56 -9.37 -11.35
C ASP A 283 15.96 -10.33 -10.31
N PHE A 284 15.65 -9.80 -9.12
CA PHE A 284 14.97 -10.50 -8.03
C PHE A 284 14.30 -9.48 -7.10
N SER A 285 13.20 -9.88 -6.46
CA SER A 285 12.63 -9.11 -5.36
C SER A 285 13.59 -9.17 -4.17
N VAL A 286 13.80 -8.03 -3.51
CA VAL A 286 14.75 -7.88 -2.40
C VAL A 286 14.10 -7.35 -1.16
#